data_AF-A0A1Y1NF77-F1
#
_entry.id   AF-A0A1Y1NF77-F1
#
_cell.length_a   1.000
_cell.length_b   1.000
_cell.length_c   1.000
_cell.angle_alpha   90.00
_cell.angle_beta   90.00
_cell.angle_gamma   90.00
#
_symmetry.space_group_name_H-M   'P 1'
#
loop_
_entity.id
_entity.type
_entity.pdbx_description
1 polymer ?
#
loop_
_entity_poly.entity_id
_entity_poly.type
_entity_poly.pdbx_seq_one_letter_code
_entity_poly.pdbx_strand_id
1 'polypeptide(L)'
;VWEFYLNLHRIIHIITSRTISRNAVELLKTLIDNHNKDYCALFNDSLKPKHHILVHYPTVILKIGPPRLIWGMKYESFHKTLKNFAGAVTTRKNIIATLAVKQQLKLSSRFLSVRGIDDNICLGPCEGLISQLPEFFVIERLLNSHLITFNSNEAVIVNWVKINNIKYKEGLCLQFTEN
;
A
#
# COMPACT_ATOMS: atom_id res chain seq x y z
N VAL A 1 32.89 -4.92 5.35
CA VAL A 1 31.86 -5.69 4.61
C VAL A 1 30.54 -5.80 5.37
N TRP A 2 30.54 -6.20 6.66
CA TRP A 2 29.30 -6.31 7.44
C TRP A 2 28.49 -5.01 7.54
N GLU A 3 29.16 -3.88 7.82
CA GLU A 3 28.49 -2.56 7.88
C GLU A 3 27.82 -2.16 6.56
N PHE A 4 28.46 -2.48 5.42
CA PHE A 4 27.88 -2.26 4.09
C PHE A 4 26.57 -3.03 3.92
N TYR A 5 26.54 -4.29 4.38
CA TYR A 5 25.33 -5.12 4.37
C TYR A 5 24.26 -4.56 5.32
N LEU A 6 24.62 -4.15 6.53
CA LEU A 6 23.68 -3.54 7.47
C LEU A 6 23.07 -2.25 6.92
N ASN A 7 23.87 -1.44 6.24
CA ASN A 7 23.38 -0.23 5.57
C ASN A 7 22.35 -0.58 4.47
N LEU A 8 22.66 -1.56 3.62
CA LEU A 8 21.71 -2.07 2.62
C LEU A 8 20.41 -2.58 3.27
N HIS A 9 20.53 -3.33 4.39
CA HIS A 9 19.37 -3.82 5.12
C HIS A 9 18.48 -2.67 5.64
N ARG A 10 19.07 -1.59 6.16
CA ARG A 10 18.33 -0.39 6.58
C ARG A 10 17.61 0.28 5.40
N ILE A 11 18.27 0.40 4.25
CA ILE A 11 17.66 0.92 3.00
C ILE A 11 16.44 0.07 2.62
N ILE A 12 16.59 -1.26 2.55
CA ILE A 12 15.51 -2.18 2.21
C ILE A 12 14.37 -2.07 3.22
N HIS A 13 14.66 -1.99 4.51
CA HIS A 13 13.64 -1.86 5.56
C HIS A 13 12.77 -0.60 5.34
N ILE A 14 13.37 0.54 5.01
CA ILE A 14 12.62 1.78 4.72
C ILE A 14 11.78 1.61 3.45
N ILE A 15 12.38 1.14 2.36
CA ILE A 15 11.70 1.01 1.05
C ILE A 15 10.54 0.02 1.09
N THR A 16 10.63 -1.02 1.92
CA THR A 16 9.60 -2.06 2.08
C THR A 16 8.57 -1.75 3.17
N SER A 17 8.68 -0.60 3.84
CA SER A 17 7.67 -0.14 4.78
C SER A 17 6.35 0.19 4.07
N ARG A 18 5.22 0.01 4.76
CA ARG A 18 3.89 0.40 4.25
C ARG A 18 3.65 1.90 4.35
N THR A 19 4.32 2.57 5.27
CA THR A 19 4.18 3.99 5.57
C THR A 19 5.57 4.57 5.76
N ILE A 20 5.86 5.68 5.08
CA ILE A 20 7.18 6.32 5.10
C ILE A 20 6.98 7.79 5.43
N SER A 21 7.61 8.26 6.51
CA SER A 21 7.59 9.68 6.90
C SER A 21 8.63 10.48 6.10
N ARG A 22 8.48 11.81 6.04
CA ARG A 22 9.46 12.67 5.34
C ARG A 22 10.88 12.53 5.91
N ASN A 23 11.00 12.48 7.23
CA ASN A 23 12.30 12.26 7.89
C ASN A 23 12.92 10.92 7.50
N ALA A 24 12.11 9.86 7.31
CA ALA A 24 12.60 8.58 6.83
C ALA A 24 13.09 8.65 5.37
N VAL A 25 12.51 9.52 4.54
CA VAL A 25 12.99 9.78 3.17
C VAL A 25 14.32 10.52 3.18
N GLU A 26 14.51 11.47 4.08
CA GLU A 26 15.79 12.17 4.25
C GLU A 26 16.89 11.22 4.72
N LEU A 27 16.59 10.40 5.74
CA LEU A 27 17.49 9.33 6.18
C LEU A 27 17.83 8.37 5.04
N LEU A 28 16.85 7.99 4.22
CA LEU A 28 17.06 7.11 3.07
C LEU A 28 18.08 7.70 2.08
N LYS A 29 18.06 9.01 1.81
CA LYS A 29 19.05 9.67 0.95
C LYS A 29 20.47 9.50 1.50
N THR A 30 20.65 9.76 2.80
CA THR A 30 21.96 9.62 3.45
C THR A 30 22.44 8.17 3.44
N LEU A 31 21.56 7.21 3.71
CA LEU A 31 21.92 5.78 3.69
C LEU A 31 22.34 5.34 2.28
N ILE A 32 21.64 5.76 1.23
CA ILE A 32 21.98 5.43 -0.16
C ILE A 32 23.32 6.04 -0.57
N ASP A 33 23.58 7.29 -0.22
CA ASP A 33 24.85 7.96 -0.53
C ASP A 33 26.04 7.24 0.13
N ASN A 34 25.91 6.93 1.42
CA ASN A 34 26.91 6.15 2.15
C ASN A 34 27.09 4.76 1.54
N HIS A 35 25.99 4.07 1.19
CA HIS A 35 26.06 2.73 0.61
C HIS A 35 26.79 2.72 -0.74
N ASN A 36 26.53 3.70 -1.60
CA ASN A 36 27.18 3.81 -2.89
C ASN A 36 28.68 4.14 -2.75
N LYS A 37 29.04 5.03 -1.82
CA LYS A 37 30.45 5.34 -1.49
C LYS A 37 31.18 4.11 -0.97
N ASP A 38 30.58 3.40 -0.02
CA ASP A 38 31.13 2.17 0.55
C ASP A 38 31.32 1.08 -0.52
N TYR A 39 30.40 0.97 -1.49
CA TYR A 39 30.52 0.02 -2.60
C TYR A 39 31.79 0.29 -3.43
N CYS A 40 31.98 1.53 -3.88
CA CYS A 40 33.15 1.90 -4.66
C CYS A 40 34.45 1.71 -3.87
N ALA A 41 34.46 2.06 -2.58
CA ALA A 41 35.64 1.92 -1.73
C ALA A 41 36.00 0.46 -1.42
N LEU A 42 35.00 -0.39 -1.11
CA LEU A 42 35.23 -1.78 -0.69
C LEU A 42 35.52 -2.72 -1.85
N PHE A 43 34.88 -2.51 -3.00
CA PHE A 43 34.97 -3.43 -4.14
C PHE A 43 35.80 -2.88 -5.30
N ASN A 44 36.23 -1.61 -5.21
CA ASN A 44 36.98 -0.91 -6.26
C ASN A 44 36.32 -1.05 -7.64
N ASP A 45 34.98 -0.98 -7.67
CA ASP A 45 34.16 -1.14 -8.87
C ASP A 45 33.20 0.05 -9.02
N SER A 46 32.77 0.25 -10.26
CA SER A 46 31.78 1.24 -10.68
C SER A 46 30.36 0.87 -10.23
N LEU A 47 29.57 1.89 -9.90
CA LEU A 47 28.17 1.72 -9.52
C LEU A 47 27.38 1.04 -10.62
N LYS A 48 26.85 -0.14 -10.32
CA LYS A 48 25.92 -0.86 -11.21
C LYS A 48 24.58 -0.12 -11.35
N PRO A 49 23.80 -0.37 -12.43
CA PRO A 49 22.51 0.29 -12.66
C PRO A 49 21.54 0.24 -11.48
N LYS A 50 21.55 -0.83 -10.67
CA LYS A 50 20.73 -0.94 -9.46
C LYS A 50 21.03 0.17 -8.43
N HIS A 51 22.31 0.53 -8.26
CA HIS A 51 22.72 1.61 -7.35
C HIS A 51 22.25 2.98 -7.86
N HIS A 52 22.32 3.22 -9.17
CA HIS A 52 21.80 4.45 -9.78
C HIS A 52 20.28 4.56 -9.59
N ILE A 53 19.54 3.47 -9.86
CA ILE A 53 18.08 3.46 -9.68
C ILE A 53 17.70 3.75 -8.21
N LEU A 54 18.47 3.24 -7.23
CA LEU A 54 18.24 3.51 -5.81
C LEU A 54 18.24 5.01 -5.48
N VAL A 55 19.08 5.82 -6.12
CA VAL A 55 19.14 7.29 -5.90
C VAL A 55 17.80 7.98 -6.19
N HIS A 56 16.97 7.42 -7.07
CA HIS A 56 15.67 7.99 -7.42
C HIS A 56 14.56 7.61 -6.43
N TYR A 57 14.74 6.60 -5.59
CA TYR A 57 13.70 6.15 -4.65
C TYR A 57 13.17 7.25 -3.74
N PRO A 58 14.01 8.11 -3.11
CA PRO A 58 13.52 9.23 -2.31
C PRO A 58 12.53 10.13 -3.06
N THR A 59 12.84 10.48 -4.31
CA THR A 59 11.99 11.32 -5.16
C THR A 59 10.70 10.60 -5.56
N VAL A 60 10.79 9.31 -5.91
CA VAL A 60 9.62 8.48 -6.23
C VAL A 60 8.68 8.36 -5.03
N ILE A 61 9.23 8.16 -3.83
CA ILE A 61 8.45 8.05 -2.59
C ILE A 61 7.70 9.34 -2.30
N LEU A 62 8.33 10.49 -2.50
CA LEU A 62 7.67 11.79 -2.30
C LEU A 62 6.55 12.07 -3.31
N LYS A 63 6.64 11.53 -4.54
CA LYS A 63 5.66 11.76 -5.60
C LYS A 63 4.51 10.76 -5.61
N ILE A 64 4.80 9.46 -5.43
CA ILE A 64 3.85 8.36 -5.65
C ILE A 64 3.56 7.62 -4.33
N GLY A 65 4.37 7.83 -3.30
CA GLY A 65 4.23 7.17 -1.99
C GLY A 65 5.06 5.89 -1.86
N PRO A 66 4.78 5.07 -0.84
CA PRO A 66 5.59 3.90 -0.51
C PRO A 66 5.71 2.88 -1.65
N PRO A 67 6.92 2.46 -2.07
CA PRO A 67 7.13 1.63 -3.26
C PRO A 67 6.49 0.24 -3.12
N ARG A 68 6.34 -0.24 -1.88
CA ARG A 68 5.64 -1.47 -1.55
C ARG A 68 4.19 -1.52 -2.05
N LEU A 69 3.52 -0.37 -2.22
CA LEU A 69 2.13 -0.36 -2.68
C LEU A 69 2.03 -0.59 -4.20
N ILE A 70 3.10 -0.29 -4.95
CA ILE A 70 3.15 -0.35 -6.42
C ILE A 70 4.06 -1.45 -6.96
N TRP A 71 4.75 -2.21 -6.09
CA TRP A 71 5.72 -3.21 -6.51
C TRP A 71 5.11 -4.46 -7.17
N GLY A 72 5.92 -5.17 -7.96
CA GLY A 72 5.48 -6.36 -8.70
C GLY A 72 5.36 -7.66 -7.88
N MET A 73 5.77 -7.68 -6.61
CA MET A 73 5.87 -8.95 -5.85
C MET A 73 4.53 -9.66 -5.65
N LYS A 74 3.42 -8.92 -5.60
CA LYS A 74 2.08 -9.50 -5.53
C LYS A 74 1.78 -10.35 -6.78
N TYR A 75 2.16 -9.89 -7.96
CA TYR A 75 1.95 -10.63 -9.20
C TYR A 75 2.78 -11.92 -9.24
N GLU A 76 4.03 -11.89 -8.77
CA GLU A 76 4.84 -13.11 -8.73
C GLU A 76 4.29 -14.15 -7.74
N SER A 77 3.76 -13.69 -6.60
CA SER A 77 3.07 -14.58 -5.66
C SER A 77 1.82 -15.25 -6.28
N PHE A 78 1.11 -14.52 -7.15
CA PHE A 78 -0.02 -15.06 -7.90
C PHE A 78 0.45 -16.08 -8.96
N HIS A 79 1.53 -15.78 -9.69
CA HIS A 79 2.11 -16.72 -10.67
C HIS A 79 2.51 -18.06 -10.05
N LYS A 80 3.05 -18.06 -8.81
CA LYS A 80 3.38 -19.29 -8.10
C LYS A 80 2.17 -20.24 -7.99
N THR A 81 0.98 -19.70 -7.74
CA THR A 81 -0.25 -20.50 -7.64
C THR A 81 -0.61 -21.15 -8.98
N LEU A 82 -0.46 -20.42 -10.09
CA LEU A 82 -0.68 -20.95 -11.44
C LEU A 82 0.33 -22.03 -11.81
N LYS A 83 1.63 -21.81 -11.51
CA LYS A 83 2.69 -22.79 -11.74
C LYS A 83 2.42 -24.10 -10.98
N ASN A 84 1.98 -24.02 -9.73
CA ASN A 84 1.60 -25.20 -8.95
C ASN A 84 0.44 -25.97 -9.58
N PHE A 85 -0.57 -25.28 -10.11
CA PHE A 85 -1.66 -25.93 -10.83
C PHE A 85 -1.21 -26.57 -12.13
N ALA A 86 -0.34 -25.91 -12.89
CA ALA A 86 0.20 -26.48 -14.10
C ALA A 86 1.01 -27.76 -13.84
N GLY A 87 1.73 -27.82 -12.71
CA GLY A 87 2.45 -29.02 -12.27
C GLY A 87 1.53 -30.17 -11.84
N ALA A 88 0.40 -29.85 -11.20
CA ALA A 88 -0.56 -30.85 -10.70
C ALA A 88 -1.47 -31.44 -11.79
N VAL A 89 -1.68 -30.74 -12.91
CA VAL A 89 -2.51 -31.23 -14.01
C VAL A 89 -1.73 -32.29 -14.80
N THR A 90 -2.32 -33.48 -14.91
CA THR A 90 -1.74 -34.62 -15.63
C THR A 90 -1.79 -34.46 -17.16
N THR A 91 -2.80 -33.77 -17.68
CA THR A 91 -2.98 -33.55 -19.12
C THR A 91 -2.44 -32.20 -19.58
N ARG A 92 -1.56 -32.19 -20.58
CA ARG A 92 -0.98 -30.95 -21.14
C ARG A 92 -1.72 -30.39 -22.36
N LYS A 93 -2.79 -31.06 -22.81
CA LYS A 93 -3.66 -30.55 -23.86
C LYS A 93 -4.33 -29.25 -23.35
N ASN A 94 -4.04 -28.13 -24.02
CA ASN A 94 -4.61 -26.81 -23.73
C ASN A 94 -4.47 -26.36 -22.26
N ILE A 95 -3.25 -26.44 -21.70
CA ILE A 95 -2.97 -26.05 -20.31
C ILE A 95 -3.46 -24.64 -19.94
N ILE A 96 -3.40 -23.69 -20.89
CA ILE A 96 -3.87 -22.32 -20.70
C ILE A 96 -5.37 -22.29 -20.42
N ALA A 97 -6.16 -23.07 -21.17
CA ALA A 97 -7.60 -23.16 -20.97
C ALA A 97 -7.93 -23.74 -19.59
N THR A 98 -7.24 -24.82 -19.19
CA THR A 98 -7.39 -25.43 -17.87
C THR A 98 -7.08 -24.45 -16.73
N LEU A 99 -5.99 -23.69 -16.86
CA LEU A 99 -5.62 -22.67 -15.86
C LEU A 99 -6.64 -21.53 -15.82
N ALA A 100 -7.12 -21.06 -16.97
CA ALA A 100 -8.13 -20.01 -17.07
C ALA A 100 -9.44 -20.41 -16.39
N VAL A 101 -9.98 -21.60 -16.71
CA VAL A 101 -11.19 -22.15 -16.07
C VAL A 101 -11.01 -22.27 -14.56
N LYS A 102 -9.85 -22.77 -14.10
CA LYS A 102 -9.56 -22.89 -12.67
C LYS A 102 -9.53 -21.55 -11.95
N GLN A 103 -8.99 -20.50 -12.59
CA GLN A 103 -9.01 -19.15 -12.02
C GLN A 103 -10.41 -18.56 -12.00
N GLN A 104 -11.22 -18.76 -13.05
CA GLN A 104 -12.61 -18.33 -13.08
C GLN A 104 -13.43 -18.98 -11.96
N LEU A 105 -13.26 -20.29 -11.73
CA LEU A 105 -13.92 -21.01 -10.63
C LEU A 105 -13.50 -20.47 -9.25
N LYS A 106 -12.21 -20.19 -9.05
CA LYS A 106 -11.71 -19.56 -7.82
C LYS A 106 -12.30 -18.17 -7.58
N LEU A 107 -12.40 -17.37 -8.64
CA LEU A 107 -12.98 -16.04 -8.59
C LEU A 107 -14.47 -16.11 -8.25
N SER A 108 -15.22 -16.99 -8.91
CA SER A 108 -16.64 -17.24 -8.62
C SER A 108 -16.87 -17.65 -7.17
N SER A 109 -16.08 -18.59 -6.65
CA SER A 109 -16.14 -18.98 -5.23
C SER A 109 -15.85 -17.81 -4.28
N ARG A 110 -14.93 -16.91 -4.63
CA ARG A 110 -14.65 -15.70 -3.85
C ARG A 110 -15.82 -14.73 -3.86
N PHE A 111 -16.49 -14.54 -4.99
CA PHE A 111 -17.68 -13.70 -5.09
C PHE A 111 -18.83 -14.26 -4.26
N LEU A 112 -19.11 -15.56 -4.38
CA LEU A 112 -20.18 -16.22 -3.61
C LEU A 112 -19.95 -16.18 -2.09
N SER A 113 -18.68 -16.22 -1.66
CA SER A 113 -18.31 -16.12 -0.25
C SER A 113 -18.10 -14.69 0.25
N VAL A 114 -18.23 -13.68 -0.62
CA VAL A 114 -17.92 -12.24 -0.38
C VAL A 114 -16.51 -12.01 0.22
N ARG A 115 -15.64 -13.01 0.18
CA ARG A 115 -14.40 -13.03 0.96
C ARG A 115 -13.40 -12.00 0.44
N GLY A 116 -13.16 -10.97 1.25
CA GLY A 116 -12.20 -9.90 0.94
C GLY A 116 -12.69 -8.98 -0.18
N ILE A 117 -14.01 -8.85 -0.30
CA ILE A 117 -14.71 -7.81 -1.08
C ILE A 117 -15.41 -6.85 -0.11
N ASP A 118 -15.68 -7.30 1.11
CA ASP A 118 -16.18 -6.47 2.20
C ASP A 118 -15.26 -5.27 2.43
N ASP A 119 -15.88 -4.09 2.55
CA ASP A 119 -15.20 -2.90 3.04
C ASP A 119 -14.76 -3.17 4.48
N ASN A 120 -13.45 -3.37 4.66
CA ASN A 120 -12.86 -3.57 5.98
C ASN A 120 -12.80 -2.23 6.70
N ILE A 121 -13.95 -1.74 7.14
CA ILE A 121 -14.12 -0.57 7.97
C ILE A 121 -14.16 -1.06 9.41
N CYS A 122 -13.14 -0.72 10.20
CA CYS A 122 -13.17 -0.89 11.64
C CYS A 122 -13.28 0.50 12.27
N LEU A 123 -14.25 0.66 13.16
CA LEU A 123 -14.47 1.90 13.90
C LEU A 123 -13.81 1.81 15.28
N GLY A 124 -13.26 2.93 15.74
CA GLY A 124 -12.85 3.10 17.13
C GLY A 124 -14.05 3.29 18.08
N PRO A 125 -13.79 3.55 19.37
CA PRO A 125 -14.85 3.89 20.31
C PRO A 125 -15.64 5.12 19.83
N CYS A 126 -16.96 5.05 19.97
CA CYS A 126 -17.89 6.12 19.66
C CYS A 126 -17.80 7.23 20.72
N GLU A 127 -17.57 8.46 20.28
CA GLU A 127 -17.54 9.65 21.13
C GLU A 127 -18.87 10.42 21.10
N GLY A 128 -19.70 10.22 20.06
CA GLY A 128 -21.02 10.83 19.95
C GLY A 128 -21.63 10.73 18.55
N LEU A 129 -22.78 11.39 18.35
CA LEU A 129 -23.43 11.53 17.04
C LEU A 129 -23.05 12.88 16.42
N ILE A 130 -22.90 12.93 15.09
CA ILE A 130 -22.58 14.18 14.38
C ILE A 130 -23.69 15.23 14.57
N SER A 131 -24.95 14.82 14.73
CA SER A 131 -26.08 15.71 15.02
C SER A 131 -25.95 16.50 16.32
N GLN A 132 -25.07 16.09 17.23
CA GLN A 132 -24.82 16.77 18.50
C GLN A 132 -23.77 17.88 18.39
N LEU A 133 -23.09 18.01 17.24
CA LEU A 133 -22.09 19.06 17.03
C LEU A 133 -22.75 20.41 16.71
N PRO A 134 -22.34 21.51 17.37
CA PRO A 134 -22.87 22.85 17.08
C PRO A 134 -22.58 23.31 15.64
N GLU A 135 -21.53 22.78 15.01
CA GLU A 135 -21.11 23.11 13.64
C GLU A 135 -21.77 22.22 12.57
N PHE A 136 -22.66 21.30 12.96
CA PHE A 136 -23.27 20.34 12.05
C PHE A 136 -23.94 20.99 10.83
N PHE A 137 -24.62 22.12 11.03
CA PHE A 137 -25.28 22.86 9.95
C PHE A 137 -24.31 23.32 8.84
N VAL A 138 -23.06 23.64 9.19
CA VAL A 138 -22.05 24.04 8.21
C VAL A 138 -21.61 22.83 7.39
N ILE A 139 -21.40 21.69 8.05
CA ILE A 139 -21.00 20.43 7.41
C ILE A 139 -22.10 19.91 6.49
N GLU A 140 -23.35 19.92 6.95
CA GLU A 140 -24.53 19.50 6.17
C GLU A 140 -24.69 20.34 4.91
N ARG A 141 -24.55 21.66 5.01
CA ARG A 141 -24.59 22.57 3.85
C ARG A 141 -23.46 22.28 2.84
N LEU A 142 -22.26 22.00 3.33
CA LEU A 142 -21.08 21.75 2.50
C LEU A 142 -21.21 20.40 1.75
N LEU A 143 -21.67 19.35 2.43
CA LEU A 143 -21.94 18.04 1.83
C LEU A 143 -23.08 18.08 0.80
N ASN A 144 -24.16 18.80 1.11
CA ASN A 144 -25.29 18.99 0.20
C ASN A 144 -24.89 19.77 -1.06
N SER A 145 -23.98 20.74 -0.95
CA SER A 145 -23.45 21.46 -2.11
C SER A 145 -22.65 20.58 -3.08
N HIS A 146 -22.11 19.46 -2.59
CA HIS A 146 -21.41 18.44 -3.38
C HIS A 146 -22.29 17.23 -3.75
N LEU A 147 -23.62 17.32 -3.61
CA LEU A 147 -24.58 16.26 -3.94
C LEU A 147 -24.38 14.93 -3.17
N ILE A 148 -23.76 14.99 -1.99
CA ILE A 148 -23.58 13.80 -1.14
C ILE A 148 -24.80 13.68 -0.23
N THR A 149 -25.73 12.79 -0.55
CA THR A 149 -26.86 12.47 0.35
C THR A 149 -26.35 11.71 1.57
N PHE A 150 -26.51 12.30 2.76
CA PHE A 150 -26.03 11.72 4.00
C PHE A 150 -27.16 11.62 5.05
N ASN A 151 -27.30 10.46 5.70
CA ASN A 151 -28.27 10.27 6.78
C ASN A 151 -27.65 10.71 8.11
N SER A 152 -28.01 11.91 8.56
CA SER A 152 -27.48 12.57 9.77
C SER A 152 -27.62 11.75 11.06
N ASN A 153 -28.58 10.83 11.11
CA ASN A 153 -28.85 9.98 12.28
C ASN A 153 -27.96 8.73 12.36
N GLU A 154 -27.26 8.36 11.28
CA GLU A 154 -26.37 7.18 11.24
C GLU A 154 -24.89 7.57 11.32
N ALA A 155 -24.61 8.88 11.35
CA ALA A 155 -23.27 9.43 11.47
C ALA A 155 -22.72 9.33 12.89
N VAL A 156 -21.61 8.63 13.05
CA VAL A 156 -20.93 8.48 14.33
C VAL A 156 -19.61 9.21 14.33
N ILE A 157 -19.32 9.93 15.41
CA ILE A 157 -18.02 10.51 15.70
C ILE A 157 -17.20 9.43 16.41
N VAL A 158 -16.03 9.12 15.85
CA VAL A 158 -15.13 8.12 16.40
C VAL A 158 -13.70 8.66 16.44
N ASN A 159 -12.95 8.27 17.47
CA ASN A 159 -11.56 8.71 17.67
C ASN A 159 -10.65 8.32 16.49
N TRP A 160 -10.93 7.18 15.87
CA TRP A 160 -10.22 6.69 14.70
C TRP A 160 -11.11 5.80 13.83
N VAL A 161 -10.82 5.79 12.53
CA VAL A 161 -11.43 4.89 11.53
C VAL A 161 -10.31 4.12 10.84
N LYS A 162 -10.47 2.81 10.66
CA LYS A 162 -9.53 2.01 9.88
C LYS A 162 -10.22 1.48 8.63
N ILE A 163 -9.87 2.01 7.46
CA ILE A 163 -10.40 1.58 6.16
C ILE A 163 -9.30 0.82 5.43
N ASN A 164 -9.56 -0.41 4.99
CA ASN A 164 -8.63 -1.20 4.17
C ASN A 164 -7.20 -1.26 4.74
N ASN A 165 -7.10 -1.43 6.06
CA ASN A 165 -5.88 -1.44 6.86
C ASN A 165 -5.13 -0.11 7.05
N ILE A 166 -5.67 1.01 6.60
CA ILE A 166 -5.14 2.35 6.87
C ILE A 166 -5.93 2.95 8.03
N LYS A 167 -5.24 3.35 9.10
CA LYS A 167 -5.85 3.96 10.29
C LYS A 167 -5.80 5.49 10.18
N TYR A 168 -6.96 6.12 10.22
CA TYR A 168 -7.20 7.56 10.27
C TYR A 168 -7.57 7.96 11.69
N LYS A 169 -7.08 9.10 12.18
CA LYS A 169 -7.25 9.64 13.53
C LYS A 169 -7.21 11.16 13.50
N GLU A 170 -7.66 11.79 14.57
CA GLU A 170 -7.59 13.24 14.75
C GLU A 170 -6.15 13.78 14.55
N GLY A 171 -6.03 14.92 13.85
CA GLY A 171 -4.75 15.51 13.44
C GLY A 171 -4.16 15.01 12.12
N LEU A 172 -4.85 14.10 11.42
CA LEU A 172 -4.52 13.73 10.03
C LEU A 172 -5.37 14.55 9.05
N CYS A 173 -4.73 15.24 8.11
CA CYS A 173 -5.43 15.91 7.03
C CYS A 173 -5.67 14.94 5.86
N LEU A 174 -6.92 14.84 5.40
CA LEU A 174 -7.26 14.19 4.14
C LEU A 174 -7.12 15.22 3.03
N GLN A 175 -6.18 15.00 2.12
CA GLN A 175 -6.08 15.80 0.91
C GLN A 175 -7.00 15.17 -0.15
N PHE A 176 -8.12 15.83 -0.44
CA PHE A 176 -8.92 15.50 -1.60
C PHE A 176 -8.17 16.03 -2.83
N THR A 177 -7.54 15.14 -3.58
CA THR A 177 -7.08 15.47 -4.93
C THR A 177 -8.27 15.30 -5.86
N GLU A 178 -8.82 16.41 -6.33
CA GLU A 178 -9.72 16.39 -7.48
C GLU A 178 -8.94 15.79 -8.67
N ASN A 179 -9.51 14.73 -9.27
CA ASN A 179 -9.02 14.16 -10.53
C ASN A 179 -9.49 15.02 -11.69
#